data_AF-A0A4Q5QY57-F1
#
_entry.id   AF-A0A4Q5QY57-F1
#
_cell.length_a   1.000
_cell.length_b   1.000
_cell.length_c   1.000
_cell.angle_alpha   90.00
_cell.angle_beta   90.00
_cell.angle_gamma   90.00
#
_symmetry.space_group_name_H-M   'P 1'
#
loop_
_entity.id
_entity.type
_entity.pdbx_description
1 polymer ?
#
loop_
_entity_poly.entity_id
_entity_poly.type
_entity_poly.pdbx_seq_one_letter_code
_entity_poly.pdbx_strand_id
1 'polypeptide(L)' 'MTTRHQLEAALRELQPLLAQRFHVRRLGYFGSFATGQPRADSDVDLLVELTQPLGWEFFELEELLEKVLQRRVDL' A
#
# COMPACT_ATOMS: atom_id res chain seq x y z
N MET A 1 -1.28 4.83 -16.60
CA MET A 1 -1.07 3.55 -15.89
C MET A 1 -0.12 3.83 -14.75
N THR A 2 -0.49 3.46 -13.51
CA THR A 2 0.44 3.54 -12.38
C THR A 2 1.59 2.57 -12.64
N THR A 3 2.80 3.07 -12.77
CA THR A 3 3.98 2.23 -12.98
C THR A 3 4.51 1.74 -11.64
N ARG A 4 5.34 0.68 -11.68
CA ARG A 4 6.07 0.20 -10.50
C ARG A 4 6.85 1.33 -9.80
N HIS A 5 7.52 2.19 -10.56
CA HIS A 5 8.27 3.32 -9.99
C HIS A 5 7.37 4.35 -9.29
N GLN A 6 6.19 4.63 -9.85
CA GLN A 6 5.22 5.52 -9.23
C GLN A 6 4.66 4.93 -7.93
N LEU A 7 4.38 3.62 -7.92
CA LEU A 7 3.98 2.90 -6.71
C LEU A 7 5.06 2.98 -5.62
N GLU A 8 6.31 2.63 -5.96
CA GLU A 8 7.43 2.68 -5.02
C GLU A 8 7.68 4.08 -4.46
N ALA A 9 7.53 5.13 -5.28
CA ALA A 9 7.65 6.51 -4.83
C ALA A 9 6.53 6.89 -3.84
N ALA A 10 5.27 6.59 -4.18
CA ALA A 10 4.13 6.88 -3.31
C ALA A 10 4.23 6.16 -1.97
N LEU A 11 4.60 4.87 -1.96
CA LEU A 11 4.77 4.10 -0.72
C LEU A 11 5.90 4.66 0.15
N ARG A 12 7.01 5.11 -0.44
CA ARG A 12 8.11 5.77 0.30
C ARG A 12 7.67 7.09 0.93
N GLU A 13 6.90 7.90 0.20
CA GLU A 13 6.37 9.16 0.71
C GLU A 13 5.36 8.96 1.84
N LEU A 14 4.55 7.89 1.78
CA LEU A 14 3.59 7.54 2.82
C LEU A 14 4.21 6.90 4.06
N GLN A 15 5.38 6.24 3.93
CA GLN A 15 5.99 5.46 5.02
C GLN A 15 6.06 6.19 6.38
N PRO A 16 6.40 7.49 6.48
CA PRO A 16 6.41 8.20 7.76
C PRO A 16 5.01 8.31 8.39
N LEU A 17 3.98 8.60 7.58
CA LEU A 17 2.59 8.66 8.02
C LEU A 17 2.09 7.28 8.47
N LEU A 18 2.39 6.24 7.69
CA LEU A 18 1.99 4.87 7.99
C LEU A 18 2.62 4.36 9.28
N ALA A 19 3.88 4.69 9.52
CA ALA A 19 4.57 4.34 10.76
C ALA A 19 3.98 5.06 11.97
N GLN A 20 3.66 6.35 11.86
CA GLN A 20 3.17 7.16 12.97
C GLN A 20 1.70 6.86 13.33
N ARG A 21 0.83 6.72 12.33
CA ARG A 21 -0.63 6.58 12.55
C ARG A 21 -1.09 5.12 12.59
N PHE A 22 -0.48 4.25 11.80
CA PHE A 22 -0.95 2.88 11.62
C PHE A 22 0.06 1.83 12.08
N HIS A 23 1.13 2.25 12.77
CA HIS A 23 2.12 1.33 13.32
C HIS A 23 2.79 0.42 12.28
N VAL A 24 2.81 0.85 11.02
CA VAL A 24 3.41 0.09 9.92
C VAL A 24 4.93 0.18 10.05
N ARG A 25 5.56 -0.96 10.38
CA ARG A 25 7.02 -1.10 10.47
C ARG A 25 7.65 -1.25 9.10
N ARG A 26 7.05 -2.10 8.26
CA ARG A 26 7.50 -2.36 6.90
C ARG A 26 6.28 -2.57 6.00
N LEU A 27 6.44 -2.16 4.76
CA LEU A 27 5.45 -2.36 3.72
C LEU A 27 6.15 -2.94 2.49
N GLY A 28 5.57 -4.00 1.95
CA GLY A 28 5.97 -4.63 0.69
C GLY A 28 4.79 -4.70 -0.26
N TYR A 29 5.06 -5.00 -1.53
CA TYR A 29 4.03 -5.27 -2.52
C TYR A 29 4.40 -6.53 -3.30
N PHE A 30 3.39 -7.25 -3.79
CA PHE A 30 3.59 -8.47 -4.56
C PHE A 30 2.69 -8.47 -5.80
N GLY A 31 2.49 -9.63 -6.42
CA GLY A 31 1.60 -9.78 -7.56
C GLY A 31 2.06 -9.04 -8.83
N SER A 32 1.10 -8.48 -9.55
CA SER A 32 1.31 -7.95 -10.91
C SER A 32 2.28 -6.76 -10.98
N PHE A 33 2.33 -5.95 -9.92
CA PHE A 33 3.26 -4.83 -9.82
C PHE A 33 4.70 -5.29 -9.57
N ALA A 34 4.90 -6.38 -8.84
CA ALA A 34 6.23 -6.97 -8.59
C ALA A 34 6.83 -7.63 -9.85
N THR A 35 5.99 -8.24 -10.68
CA THR A 35 6.40 -8.88 -11.94
C THR A 35 6.55 -7.90 -13.12
N GLY A 36 6.18 -6.63 -12.93
CA GLY A 36 6.26 -5.59 -13.96
C GLY A 36 5.20 -5.71 -15.06
N GLN A 37 4.14 -6.49 -14.82
CA GLN A 37 3.03 -6.69 -15.77
C GLN A 37 1.67 -6.25 -15.19
N PRO A 38 1.53 -5.05 -14.58
CA PRO A 38 0.24 -4.59 -14.09
C PRO A 38 -0.69 -4.24 -15.25
N ARG A 39 -1.98 -4.58 -15.11
CA ARG A 39 -3.03 -4.14 -16.03
C ARG A 39 -3.65 -2.84 -15.57
N ALA A 40 -4.47 -2.24 -16.43
CA ALA A 40 -5.19 -1.02 -16.11
C ALA A 40 -6.13 -1.20 -14.90
N ASP A 41 -6.71 -2.39 -14.76
CA ASP A 41 -7.67 -2.82 -13.74
C ASP A 41 -7.04 -3.56 -12.55
N SER A 42 -5.72 -3.77 -12.55
CA SER A 42 -5.02 -4.43 -11.44
C SER A 42 -5.13 -3.64 -10.13
N ASP A 43 -5.49 -4.35 -9.08
CA ASP A 43 -5.25 -3.99 -7.69
C ASP A 43 -3.75 -3.92 -7.36
N VAL A 44 -3.46 -3.27 -6.23
CA VAL A 44 -2.13 -3.24 -5.63
C VAL A 44 -2.14 -4.19 -4.44
N ASP A 45 -1.53 -5.35 -4.60
CA ASP A 45 -1.33 -6.32 -3.53
C ASP A 45 -0.23 -5.86 -2.58
N LEU A 46 -0.55 -5.60 -1.32
CA LEU A 46 0.34 -5.10 -0.30
C LEU A 46 0.49 -6.11 0.85
N LEU A 47 1.67 -6.11 1.46
CA LEU A 47 1.93 -6.79 2.73
C LEU A 47 2.39 -5.75 3.74
N VAL A 48 1.68 -5.67 4.86
CA VAL A 48 2.02 -4.77 5.96
C VAL A 48 2.51 -5.55 7.17
N GLU A 49 3.64 -5.10 7.70
CA GLU A 49 4.18 -5.61 8.94
C GLU A 49 4.00 -4.56 10.03
N LEU A 50 3.20 -4.88 11.03
CA LEU A 50 2.81 -3.94 12.08
C LEU A 50 3.69 -4.11 13.33
N THR A 51 3.94 -3.02 14.07
CA THR A 51 4.58 -3.10 15.40
C THR A 51 3.60 -3.46 16.51
N GLN A 52 2.31 -3.24 16.28
CA GLN A 52 1.22 -3.60 17.17
C GLN A 52 -0.05 -3.89 16.34
N PRO A 53 -1.01 -4.68 16.86
CA PRO A 53 -2.23 -4.99 16.12
C PRO A 53 -3.02 -3.73 15.76
N LEU A 54 -3.55 -3.69 14.54
CA LEU A 54 -4.57 -2.72 14.15
C LEU A 54 -5.96 -3.27 14.49
N GLY A 55 -6.80 -2.41 15.07
CA GLY A 55 -8.23 -2.66 15.22
C GLY A 55 -8.99 -2.18 13.99
N TRP A 56 -10.04 -1.40 14.22
CA TRP A 56 -10.83 -0.74 13.15
C TRP A 56 -10.01 0.16 12.23
N GLU A 57 -8.89 0.68 12.73
CA GLU A 57 -7.91 1.48 11.97
C GLU A 57 -7.35 0.73 10.74
N PHE A 58 -7.49 -0.60 10.67
CA PHE A 58 -7.17 -1.37 9.48
C PHE A 58 -7.96 -0.92 8.25
N PHE A 59 -9.27 -0.65 8.41
CA PHE A 59 -10.10 -0.18 7.29
C PHE A 59 -9.75 1.26 6.89
N GLU A 60 -9.35 2.10 7.85
CA GLU A 60 -8.85 3.45 7.56
C GLU A 60 -7.51 3.42 6.81
N LEU A 61 -6.65 2.44 7.13
CA LEU A 61 -5.39 2.21 6.41
C LEU A 61 -5.67 1.82 4.95
N GLU A 62 -6.58 0.86 4.73
CA GLU A 62 -7.00 0.43 3.40
C GLU A 62 -7.56 1.61 2.59
N GLU A 63 -8.53 2.34 3.13
CA GLU A 63 -9.15 3.49 2.47
C GLU A 63 -8.13 4.59 2.13
N LEU A 64 -7.19 4.87 3.05
CA LEU A 64 -6.12 5.83 2.80
C LEU A 64 -5.22 5.39 1.63
N LEU A 65 -4.81 4.13 1.61
CA LEU A 65 -3.94 3.60 0.57
C LEU A 65 -4.65 3.63 -0.78
N GLU A 66 -5.91 3.20 -0.86
CA GLU A 66 -6.69 3.27 -2.10
C GLU A 66 -6.83 4.71 -2.61
N LYS A 67 -7.11 5.64 -1.70
CA LYS A 67 -7.24 7.07 -2.01
C LYS A 67 -5.94 7.68 -2.53
N VAL A 68 -4.79 7.33 -1.94
CA VAL A 68 -3.51 7.90 -2.38
C VAL A 68 -3.03 7.24 -3.67
N LEU A 69 -3.19 5.92 -3.80
CA LEU A 69 -2.73 5.16 -4.97
C LEU A 69 -3.69 5.27 -6.17
N GLN A 70 -4.90 5.80 -5.95
CA GLN A 70 -5.97 5.93 -6.96
C GLN A 70 -6.28 4.58 -7.62
N ARG A 71 -6.20 3.51 -6.84
CA ARG A 71 -6.37 2.12 -7.24
C ARG A 71 -6.92 1.33 -6.07
N ARG A 72 -7.57 0.20 -6.38
CA ARG A 72 -7.93 -0.76 -5.35
C ARG A 72 -6.67 -1.35 -4.72
N VAL A 73 -6.72 -1.58 -3.41
CA VAL A 73 -5.62 -2.14 -2.64
C VAL A 73 -6.12 -3.41 -1.98
N ASP A 74 -5.31 -4.46 -2.04
CA ASP A 74 -5.53 -5.69 -1.27
C ASP A 74 -4.42 -5.78 -0.21
N LEU A 75 -4.77 -5.89 1.07
CA LEU A 75 -3.88 -5.78 2.23
C LEU A 75 -3.67 -7.11 2.98
#